data_AF-A0A2E0FIR3-F1
#
_entry.id   AF-A0A2E0FIR3-F1
#
_cell.length_a   1.000
_cell.length_b   1.000
_cell.length_c   1.000
_cell.angle_alpha   90.00
_cell.angle_beta   90.00
_cell.angle_gamma   90.00
#
_symmetry.space_group_name_H-M   'P 1'
#
loop_
_entity.id
_entity.type
_entity.pdbx_description
1 polymer ?
#
loop_
_entity_poly.entity_id
_entity_poly.type
_entity_poly.pdbx_seq_one_letter_code
_entity_poly.pdbx_strand_id
1 'polypeptide(L)' 'MNETNRKAVWKAIQTTGDLIKGKLPPSSRHPAGRNPYAHVASCVKSKWGMSYKDIDDEEVMEVIDFLNSLSVSINNRFQE' A
#
# COMPACT_ATOMS: atom_id res chain seq x y z
N MET A 1 1.33 7.41 -14.93
CA MET A 1 2.72 7.04 -14.57
C MET A 1 3.42 6.28 -15.70
N ASN A 2 4.70 6.56 -15.98
CA ASN A 2 5.54 5.84 -16.92
C ASN A 2 5.94 4.44 -16.41
N GLU A 3 6.53 3.61 -17.29
CA GLU A 3 6.86 2.22 -16.98
C GLU A 3 7.84 2.05 -15.81
N THR A 4 8.89 2.88 -15.77
CA THR A 4 9.94 2.82 -14.75
C THR A 4 9.38 3.12 -13.37
N ASN A 5 8.60 4.20 -13.29
CA ASN A 5 7.96 4.65 -12.07
C ASN A 5 6.87 3.67 -11.62
N ARG A 6 6.09 3.12 -12.55
CA ARG A 6 5.09 2.09 -12.23
C ARG A 6 5.74 0.85 -11.63
N LYS A 7 6.90 0.42 -12.13
CA LYS A 7 7.67 -0.69 -11.55
C LYS A 7 8.22 -0.35 -10.17
N ALA A 8 8.69 0.88 -9.96
CA ALA A 8 9.18 1.35 -8.66
C ALA A 8 8.06 1.36 -7.61
N VAL A 9 6.91 1.96 -7.93
CA VAL A 9 5.73 1.97 -7.06
C VAL A 9 5.21 0.56 -6.80
N TRP A 10 5.15 -0.30 -7.83
CA TRP A 10 4.75 -1.69 -7.63
C TRP A 10 5.66 -2.43 -6.65
N LYS A 11 6.98 -2.28 -6.78
CA LYS A 11 7.93 -2.83 -5.80
C LYS A 11 7.69 -2.27 -4.39
N ALA A 12 7.44 -0.96 -4.26
CA ALA A 12 7.12 -0.36 -2.97
C ALA A 12 5.81 -0.91 -2.36
N ILE A 13 4.78 -1.15 -3.17
CA ILE A 13 3.54 -1.80 -2.75
C ILE A 13 3.81 -3.23 -2.26
N GLN A 14 4.65 -3.99 -2.98
CA GLN A 14 5.04 -5.34 -2.58
C GLN A 14 5.77 -5.32 -1.23
N THR A 15 6.82 -4.49 -1.10
CA THR A 15 7.57 -4.33 0.16
C THR A 15 6.64 -3.93 1.31
N THR A 16 5.78 -2.95 1.12
CA THR A 16 4.80 -2.51 2.13
C THR A 16 3.85 -3.64 2.51
N GLY A 17 3.35 -4.39 1.52
CA GLY A 17 2.47 -5.54 1.73
C GLY A 17 3.14 -6.65 2.52
N ASP A 18 4.42 -6.93 2.26
CA ASP A 18 5.22 -7.89 3.02
C ASP A 18 5.41 -7.45 4.47
N LEU A 19 5.70 -6.16 4.69
CA LEU A 19 5.88 -5.57 6.03
C LEU A 19 4.62 -5.59 6.91
N ILE A 20 3.44 -5.59 6.30
CA ILE A 20 2.15 -5.61 7.02
C ILE A 20 1.43 -6.96 6.94
N LYS A 21 2.10 -7.98 6.38
CA LYS A 21 1.52 -9.31 6.23
C LYS A 21 1.16 -9.88 7.61
N GLY A 22 -0.10 -10.29 7.77
CA GLY A 22 -0.63 -10.79 9.05
C GLY A 22 -0.89 -9.71 10.11
N LYS A 23 -0.68 -8.43 9.79
CA LYS A 23 -0.95 -7.29 10.69
C LYS A 23 -2.31 -6.64 10.44
N LEU A 24 -3.00 -7.04 9.36
CA LEU A 24 -4.32 -6.52 9.04
C LEU A 24 -5.39 -7.15 9.94
N PRO A 25 -6.41 -6.37 10.37
CA PRO A 25 -7.46 -6.88 11.23
C PRO A 25 -8.27 -7.98 10.53
N PRO A 26 -8.72 -9.00 11.29
CA PRO A 26 -9.57 -10.06 10.74
C PRO A 26 -10.90 -9.47 10.27
N SER A 27 -11.54 -10.17 9.32
CA SER A 27 -12.84 -9.78 8.81
C SER A 27 -13.65 -11.01 8.47
N SER A 28 -14.92 -11.05 8.87
CA SER A 28 -15.85 -12.15 8.56
C SER A 28 -16.01 -12.40 7.06
N ARG A 29 -15.81 -11.36 6.23
CA ARG A 29 -15.82 -11.43 4.76
C ARG A 29 -14.58 -12.08 4.15
N HIS A 30 -13.51 -12.24 4.94
CA HIS A 30 -12.22 -12.80 4.50
C HIS A 30 -11.76 -13.87 5.50
N PRO A 31 -12.38 -15.07 5.47
CA PRO A 31 -12.07 -16.14 6.43
C PRO A 31 -10.63 -16.66 6.34
N ALA A 32 -9.96 -16.51 5.19
CA ALA A 32 -8.55 -16.87 4.99
C ALA A 32 -7.57 -15.71 5.27
N GLY A 33 -8.04 -14.57 5.80
CA GLY A 33 -7.25 -13.37 6.01
C GLY A 33 -7.29 -12.38 4.83
N ARG A 34 -6.83 -11.15 5.08
CA ARG A 34 -6.80 -10.07 4.08
C ARG A 34 -5.53 -10.13 3.25
N ASN A 35 -5.66 -9.91 1.94
CA ASN A 35 -4.51 -9.74 1.05
C ASN A 35 -3.86 -8.35 1.30
N PRO A 36 -2.62 -8.29 1.82
CA PRO A 36 -2.00 -7.03 2.18
C PRO A 36 -1.67 -6.17 0.96
N TYR A 37 -1.26 -6.76 -0.17
CA TYR A 37 -0.94 -6.01 -1.39
C TYR A 37 -2.19 -5.31 -1.96
N ALA A 38 -3.33 -6.01 -1.96
CA ALA A 38 -4.61 -5.45 -2.41
C ALA A 38 -5.09 -4.33 -1.48
N HIS A 39 -4.86 -4.48 -0.17
CA HIS A 39 -5.18 -3.45 0.81
C HIS A 39 -4.34 -2.19 0.57
N VAL A 40 -3.02 -2.34 0.43
CA VAL A 40 -2.10 -1.24 0.15
C VAL A 40 -2.47 -0.50 -1.14
N ALA A 41 -2.73 -1.21 -2.24
CA ALA A 41 -3.17 -0.60 -3.49
C ALA A 41 -4.51 0.15 -3.34
N SER A 42 -5.41 -0.38 -2.50
CA SER A 42 -6.69 0.28 -2.18
C SER A 42 -6.49 1.55 -1.36
N CYS A 43 -5.51 1.58 -0.44
CA CYS A 43 -5.13 2.79 0.29
C CYS A 43 -4.60 3.88 -0.63
N VAL A 44 -3.74 3.53 -1.60
CA VAL A 44 -3.29 4.48 -2.64
C VAL A 44 -4.50 5.02 -3.42
N LYS A 45 -5.38 4.13 -3.90
CA LYS A 45 -6.59 4.55 -4.61
C LYS A 45 -7.48 5.47 -3.77
N SER A 46 -7.58 5.23 -2.47
CA SER A 46 -8.38 6.06 -1.57
C SER A 46 -7.76 7.44 -1.32
N LYS A 47 -6.42 7.57 -1.32
CA LYS A 47 -5.74 8.86 -1.10
C LYS A 47 -5.71 9.73 -2.35
N TRP A 48 -5.46 9.14 -3.53
CA TRP A 48 -5.37 9.89 -4.80
C TRP A 48 -6.67 9.88 -5.63
N GLY A 49 -7.66 9.09 -5.24
CA GLY A 49 -8.91 8.93 -6.01
C GLY A 49 -8.77 8.07 -7.27
N MET A 50 -7.55 7.63 -7.62
CA MET A 50 -7.25 6.87 -8.83
C MET A 50 -6.22 5.77 -8.57
N SER A 51 -6.08 4.83 -9.52
CA SER A 51 -5.07 3.78 -9.38
C SER A 51 -3.67 4.37 -9.44
N TYR A 52 -2.71 3.74 -8.76
CA TYR A 52 -1.29 4.16 -8.80
C TYR A 52 -0.71 4.23 -10.22
N LYS A 53 -1.31 3.51 -11.18
CA LYS A 53 -0.91 3.50 -12.58
C LYS A 53 -1.28 4.81 -13.29
N ASP A 54 -2.34 5.47 -12.81
CA ASP A 54 -2.94 6.67 -13.41
C ASP A 54 -2.39 7.96 -12.77
N ILE A 55 -1.68 7.85 -11.64
CA ILE A 55 -1.00 8.97 -10.97
C ILE A 55 0.12 9.53 -11.87
N ASP A 56 0.35 10.84 -11.81
CA ASP A 56 1.41 11.51 -12.58
C ASP A 56 2.82 11.12 -12.08
N ASP A 57 3.78 11.18 -13.00
CA ASP A 57 5.17 10.79 -12.70
C ASP A 57 5.85 11.71 -11.67
N GLU A 58 5.36 12.93 -11.51
CA GLU A 58 5.85 13.92 -10.55
C GLU A 58 5.51 13.52 -9.09
N GLU A 59 4.42 12.77 -8.89
CA GLU A 59 3.94 12.36 -7.57
C GLU A 59 4.55 11.03 -7.08
N VAL A 60 5.45 10.42 -7.86
CA VAL A 60 6.00 9.08 -7.58
C VAL A 60 6.67 9.00 -6.21
N MET A 61 7.42 10.04 -5.83
CA MET A 61 8.07 10.08 -4.52
C MET A 61 7.03 10.18 -3.40
N GLU A 62 5.98 10.99 -3.57
CA GLU A 62 4.91 11.09 -2.56
C GLU A 62 4.18 9.75 -2.40
N VAL A 63 3.94 9.03 -3.49
CA VAL A 63 3.33 7.69 -3.44
C VAL A 63 4.22 6.73 -2.63
N ILE A 64 5.53 6.73 -2.87
CA ILE A 64 6.47 5.87 -2.15
C ILE A 64 6.54 6.24 -0.66
N ASP A 65 6.60 7.53 -0.34
CA ASP A 65 6.65 8.01 1.05
C ASP A 65 5.36 7.68 1.80
N PHE A 66 4.21 7.82 1.15
CA PHE A 66 2.94 7.39 1.71
C PHE A 66 2.93 5.88 2.02
N LEU A 67 3.40 5.05 1.10
CA LEU A 67 3.50 3.61 1.29
C LEU A 67 4.40 3.25 2.49
N ASN A 68 5.55 3.91 2.61
CA ASN A 68 6.44 3.76 3.76
C ASN A 68 5.72 4.15 5.07
N SER A 69 5.06 5.31 5.10
CA SER A 69 4.30 5.78 6.27
C SER A 69 3.16 4.82 6.67
N LEU A 70 2.52 4.19 5.68
CA LEU A 70 1.44 3.22 5.88
C LEU A 70 1.96 1.98 6.61
N SER A 71 3.13 1.47 6.22
CA SER A 71 3.74 0.31 6.88
C SER A 71 4.06 0.59 8.35
N VAL A 72 4.61 1.78 8.65
CA VAL A 72 4.93 2.21 10.02
C VAL A 72 3.64 2.39 10.83
N SER A 73 2.64 3.08 10.26
CA SER A 73 1.36 3.30 10.92
C SER A 73 0.66 1.99 11.29
N ILE A 74 0.62 1.00 10.38
CA ILE A 74 -0.05 -0.28 10.65
C ILE A 74 0.71 -1.09 11.70
N ASN A 75 2.04 -1.11 11.64
CA ASN A 75 2.85 -1.84 12.60
C ASN A 75 2.82 -1.22 14.01
N ASN A 76 2.69 0.10 14.12
CA ASN A 76 2.64 0.79 15.41
C ASN A 76 1.28 0.73 16.11
N ARG A 77 0.19 0.35 15.41
CA ARG A 77 -1.17 0.24 15.99
C ARG A 77 -1.34 -0.92 16.99
N PHE A 78 -0.31 -1.72 17.24
CA PHE A 78 -0.36 -2.89 18.13
C PHE A 78 0.82 -2.94 19.13
N GLN A 79 1.35 -1.77 19.52
CA GLN A 79 2.41 -1.64 20.54
C GLN A 79 1.87 -1.17 21.92
N GLU A 80 0.57 -1.32 22.18
CA GLU A 80 -0.07 -1.01 23.48
C GLU A 80 -0.58 -2.29 24.17
#